data_AF-A0A7S0FAH1-F1
#
_entry.id   AF-A0A7S0FAH1-F1
#
_cell.length_a   1.000
_cell.length_b   1.000
_cell.length_c   1.000
_cell.angle_alpha   90.00
_cell.angle_beta   90.00
_cell.angle_gamma   90.00
#
_symmetry.space_group_name_H-M   'P 1'
#
loop_
_entity.id
_entity.type
_entity.pdbx_description
1 polymer ?
#
loop_
_entity_poly.entity_id
_entity_poly.type
_entity_poly.pdbx_seq_one_letter_code
_entity_poly.pdbx_strand_id
1 'polypeptide(L)'
;GATVGSSSGGRGDGEAETYALDALRDVVTADFAYVRLHGDNDEHSYCYSDRELTGYAQDLHKWRARGLDVFCFLLNDSAKAAMPHNAKRLLELAHAQAAEAVP
;
A
#
# COMPACT_ATOMS: atom_id res chain seq x y z
N GLY A 1 -11.60 6.32 -4.42
CA GLY A 1 -11.53 6.24 -2.94
C GLY A 1 -10.20 5.63 -2.57
N ALA A 2 -9.32 6.39 -1.93
CA ALA A 2 -7.98 5.92 -1.56
C ALA A 2 -8.01 5.35 -0.13
N THR A 3 -7.67 4.07 0.02
CA THR A 3 -7.48 3.46 1.34
C THR A 3 -6.04 3.69 1.78
N VAL A 4 -5.84 4.50 2.82
CA VAL A 4 -4.53 4.70 3.46
C VAL A 4 -4.42 3.72 4.63
N GLY A 5 -3.39 2.85 4.61
CA GLY A 5 -2.97 2.05 5.75
C GLY A 5 -2.16 2.90 6.74
N SER A 6 -2.41 2.70 8.04
CA SER A 6 -2.01 3.57 9.16
C SER A 6 -0.52 3.86 9.29
N SER A 7 -0.18 5.12 9.57
CA SER A 7 1.09 5.55 10.15
C SER A 7 0.99 5.66 11.68
N SER A 8 2.05 5.30 12.41
CA SER A 8 2.21 5.63 13.83
C SER A 8 3.21 6.79 14.02
N GLY A 9 2.64 7.97 14.18
CA GLY A 9 3.05 9.15 14.98
C GLY A 9 4.53 9.52 15.20
N GLY A 10 4.90 10.72 14.72
CA GLY A 10 6.06 11.49 15.20
C GLY A 10 5.67 12.76 15.97
N ARG A 11 6.30 12.94 17.14
CA ARG A 11 6.62 14.12 18.01
C ARG A 11 5.85 15.45 17.93
N GLY A 12 5.60 16.04 19.11
CA GLY A 12 5.55 17.50 19.31
C GLY A 12 4.88 17.96 20.61
N ASP A 13 5.67 18.55 21.51
CA ASP A 13 5.25 19.19 22.76
C ASP A 13 5.03 20.69 22.50
N GLY A 14 3.79 21.05 22.15
CA GLY A 14 3.33 22.43 21.97
C GLY A 14 1.82 22.53 22.21
N GLU A 15 1.35 23.62 22.81
CA GLU A 15 -0.07 23.84 23.14
C GLU A 15 -0.96 23.62 21.90
N ALA A 16 -1.97 22.76 22.05
CA ALA A 16 -2.87 22.38 20.97
C ALA A 16 -3.89 23.49 20.70
N GLU A 17 -3.70 24.24 19.61
CA GLU A 17 -4.80 25.02 19.04
C GLU A 17 -5.91 24.07 18.59
N THR A 18 -7.14 24.39 18.99
CA THR A 18 -8.32 23.58 18.63
C THR A 18 -8.76 23.95 17.22
N TYR A 19 -8.52 23.06 16.26
CA TYR A 19 -8.99 23.23 14.88
C TYR A 19 -10.50 22.92 14.80
N ALA A 20 -11.27 23.81 14.17
CA ALA A 20 -12.65 23.50 13.79
C ALA A 20 -12.64 22.37 12.74
N LEU A 21 -13.42 21.32 12.97
CA LEU A 21 -13.55 20.21 12.02
C LEU A 21 -14.42 20.66 10.85
N ASP A 22 -13.85 20.71 9.65
CA ASP A 22 -14.62 20.85 8.43
C ASP A 22 -15.47 19.59 8.18
N ALA A 23 -16.70 19.79 7.71
CA ALA A 23 -17.54 18.68 7.26
C ALA A 23 -16.85 17.98 6.08
N LEU A 24 -16.66 16.66 6.18
CA LEU A 24 -16.15 15.84 5.10
C LEU A 24 -17.08 15.98 3.88
N ARG A 25 -16.52 16.45 2.76
CA ARG A 25 -17.25 16.54 1.49
C ARG A 25 -17.39 15.13 0.92
N ASP A 26 -18.61 14.77 0.50
CA ASP A 26 -18.89 13.51 -0.22
C ASP A 26 -18.44 13.61 -1.68
N VAL A 27 -17.14 13.82 -1.88
CA VAL A 27 -16.49 13.91 -3.19
C VAL A 27 -15.41 12.85 -3.24
N VAL A 28 -15.58 11.88 -4.12
CA VAL A 28 -14.51 10.94 -4.47
C VAL A 28 -13.54 11.67 -5.40
N THR A 29 -12.37 12.03 -4.89
CA THR A 29 -11.39 12.85 -5.62
C THR A 29 -10.41 12.05 -6.48
N ALA A 30 -10.46 10.72 -6.42
CA ALA A 30 -9.52 9.86 -7.13
C ALA A 30 -10.19 8.57 -7.63
N ASP A 31 -9.98 8.30 -8.91
CA ASP A 31 -10.27 7.10 -9.69
C ASP A 31 -9.14 6.05 -9.62
N PHE A 32 -8.17 6.26 -8.72
CA PHE A 32 -7.06 5.34 -8.49
C PHE A 32 -6.94 4.91 -7.01
N ALA A 33 -6.26 3.80 -6.79
CA ALA A 33 -5.76 3.33 -5.50
C ALA A 33 -4.23 3.49 -5.46
N TYR A 34 -3.72 3.94 -4.31
CA TYR A 34 -2.29 4.17 -4.08
C TYR A 34 -1.87 3.47 -2.78
N VAL A 35 -0.92 2.53 -2.88
CA VAL A 35 -0.51 1.64 -1.79
C VAL A 35 0.98 1.77 -1.54
N ARG A 36 1.35 1.82 -0.25
CA ARG A 36 2.74 1.84 0.22
C ARG A 36 2.95 0.73 1.24
N LEU A 37 3.70 -0.30 0.87
CA LEU A 37 3.99 -1.47 1.72
C LEU A 37 5.39 -1.31 2.30
N HIS A 38 5.50 -1.14 3.62
CA HIS A 38 6.74 -0.73 4.28
C HIS A 38 7.23 -1.74 5.34
N GLY A 39 6.70 -2.96 5.35
CA GLY A 39 6.98 -3.96 6.38
C GLY A 39 6.14 -3.80 7.64
N ASP A 40 6.46 -4.57 8.67
CA ASP A 40 5.77 -4.58 9.97
C ASP A 40 6.51 -3.83 11.09
N ASN A 41 7.63 -3.19 10.75
CA ASN A 41 8.51 -2.54 11.70
C ASN A 41 9.03 -1.19 11.19
N ASP A 42 9.41 -0.34 12.14
CA ASP A 42 9.93 1.02 11.89
C ASP A 42 11.25 1.03 11.11
N GLU A 43 12.00 -0.09 11.13
CA GLU A 43 13.25 -0.25 10.40
C GLU A 43 13.04 -0.57 8.93
N HIS A 44 11.78 -0.77 8.49
CA HIS A 44 11.41 -1.23 7.15
C HIS A 44 12.09 -2.55 6.73
N SER A 45 12.64 -3.27 7.71
CA SER A 45 13.36 -4.52 7.54
C SER A 45 12.37 -5.67 7.48
N TYR A 46 11.77 -5.89 6.31
CA TYR A 46 10.75 -6.91 6.14
C TYR A 46 10.92 -7.73 4.87
N CYS A 47 10.64 -9.02 4.98
CA CYS A 47 10.55 -9.93 3.85
C CYS A 47 9.16 -10.56 3.88
N TYR A 48 8.28 -10.11 2.98
CA TYR A 48 6.94 -10.65 2.90
C TYR A 48 6.98 -12.11 2.46
N SER A 49 6.15 -12.92 3.11
CA SER A 49 5.89 -14.28 2.65
C SER A 49 5.01 -14.28 1.39
N ASP A 50 5.08 -15.36 0.61
CA ASP A 50 4.19 -15.58 -0.54
C ASP A 50 2.71 -15.51 -0.15
N ARG A 51 2.35 -15.92 1.07
CA ARG A 51 0.97 -15.84 1.58
C ARG A 51 0.51 -14.39 1.73
N GLU A 52 1.35 -13.52 2.29
CA GLU A 52 1.03 -12.10 2.45
C GLU A 52 0.95 -11.39 1.09
N LEU A 53 1.94 -11.64 0.22
CA LEU A 53 1.94 -11.08 -1.13
C LEU A 53 0.73 -11.56 -1.95
N THR A 54 0.28 -12.80 -1.75
CA THR A 54 -0.96 -13.32 -2.37
C THR A 54 -2.19 -12.57 -1.86
N GLY A 55 -2.28 -12.31 -0.55
CA GLY A 55 -3.36 -11.51 0.03
C GLY A 55 -3.41 -10.11 -0.59
N TYR A 56 -2.25 -9.45 -0.70
CA TYR A 56 -2.18 -8.15 -1.37
C TYR A 56 -2.55 -8.24 -2.85
N ALA A 57 -2.06 -9.22 -3.60
CA ALA A 57 -2.43 -9.42 -5.00
C ALA A 57 -3.95 -9.54 -5.20
N GLN A 58 -4.65 -10.25 -4.31
CA GLN A 58 -6.11 -10.37 -4.33
C GLN A 58 -6.81 -9.02 -4.10
N ASP A 59 -6.34 -8.21 -3.16
CA ASP A 59 -6.93 -6.90 -2.88
C ASP A 59 -6.68 -5.91 -4.01
N LEU A 60 -5.46 -5.89 -4.58
CA LEU A 60 -5.14 -5.10 -5.77
C LEU A 60 -6.05 -5.50 -6.94
N HIS A 61 -6.26 -6.80 -7.15
CA HIS A 61 -7.16 -7.30 -8.20
C HIS A 61 -8.61 -6.84 -7.98
N LYS A 62 -9.15 -6.89 -6.76
CA LYS A 62 -10.50 -6.39 -6.45
C LYS A 62 -10.65 -4.90 -6.79
N TRP A 63 -9.62 -4.08 -6.54
CA TRP A 63 -9.65 -2.67 -6.90
C TRP A 63 -9.60 -2.46 -8.42
N ARG A 64 -8.72 -3.18 -9.13
CA ARG A 64 -8.68 -3.16 -10.60
C ARG A 64 -10.01 -3.58 -11.22
N ALA A 65 -10.64 -4.63 -10.69
CA ALA A 65 -11.95 -5.11 -11.15
C ALA A 65 -13.09 -4.10 -10.95
N ARG A 66 -12.91 -3.13 -10.04
CA ARG A 66 -13.82 -1.99 -9.84
C ARG A 66 -13.52 -0.80 -10.74
N GLY A 67 -12.55 -0.92 -11.65
CA GLY A 67 -12.15 0.13 -12.59
C GLY A 67 -11.18 1.15 -12.01
N LEU A 68 -10.48 0.84 -10.91
CA LEU A 68 -9.45 1.72 -10.37
C LEU A 68 -8.10 1.45 -11.01
N ASP A 69 -7.37 2.51 -11.33
CA ASP A 69 -5.92 2.41 -11.55
C ASP A 69 -5.23 2.10 -10.22
N VAL A 70 -4.27 1.19 -10.21
CA VAL A 70 -3.64 0.73 -8.96
C VAL A 70 -2.13 0.95 -9.01
N PHE A 71 -1.63 1.76 -8.10
CA PHE A 71 -0.20 2.02 -7.91
C PHE A 71 0.23 1.43 -6.56
N CYS A 72 1.14 0.45 -6.57
CA CYS A 72 1.65 -0.19 -5.36
C CYS A 72 3.18 -0.06 -5.31
N PHE A 73 3.69 0.51 -4.21
CA PHE A 73 5.12 0.72 -3.98
C PHE A 73 5.58 -0.11 -2.79
N LEU A 74 6.56 -1.00 -3.03
CA LEU A 74 7.28 -1.72 -1.98
C LEU A 74 8.41 -0.81 -1.47
N LEU A 75 8.39 -0.54 -0.17
CA LEU A 75 9.29 0.36 0.53
C LEU A 75 9.96 -0.33 1.73
N ASN A 76 9.78 -1.65 1.85
CA ASN A 76 10.50 -2.48 2.81
C ASN A 76 11.93 -2.66 2.30
N ASP A 77 12.93 -2.05 2.94
CA ASP A 77 14.31 -2.39 2.66
C ASP A 77 15.14 -2.42 3.94
N SER A 78 15.88 -3.50 4.11
CA SER A 78 17.01 -3.62 5.02
C SER A 78 18.07 -4.47 4.34
N ALA A 79 19.26 -4.54 4.96
CA ALA A 79 20.57 -4.99 4.48
C ALA A 79 20.69 -6.29 3.61
N LYS A 80 19.59 -6.93 3.22
CA LYS A 80 19.49 -8.12 2.35
C LYS A 80 18.77 -7.87 1.01
N ALA A 81 18.42 -6.64 0.65
CA ALA A 81 17.76 -6.31 -0.62
C ALA A 81 16.42 -7.06 -0.82
N ALA A 82 15.56 -7.10 0.21
CA ALA A 82 14.26 -7.76 0.14
C ALA A 82 13.27 -7.00 -0.78
N MET A 83 13.40 -5.68 -0.89
CA MET A 83 12.53 -4.83 -1.71
C MET A 83 12.36 -5.32 -3.16
N PRO A 84 13.42 -5.49 -3.96
CA PRO A 84 13.28 -5.90 -5.36
C PRO A 84 12.67 -7.29 -5.51
N HIS A 85 12.97 -8.21 -4.59
CA HIS A 85 12.40 -9.55 -4.61
C HIS A 85 10.90 -9.53 -4.31
N ASN A 86 10.47 -8.77 -3.29
CA ASN A 86 9.05 -8.64 -2.94
C ASN A 86 8.27 -7.91 -4.02
N ALA A 87 8.83 -6.86 -4.62
CA ALA A 87 8.21 -6.14 -5.71
C ALA A 87 7.99 -7.04 -6.94
N LYS A 88 9.03 -7.78 -7.34
CA LYS A 88 8.93 -8.74 -8.45
C LYS A 88 7.90 -9.82 -8.15
N ARG A 89 7.94 -10.38 -6.94
CA ARG A 89 7.03 -11.47 -6.55
C ARG A 89 5.57 -11.02 -6.49
N LEU A 90 5.31 -9.81 -5.96
CA LEU A 90 3.97 -9.25 -5.95
C LEU A 90 3.45 -8.99 -7.37
N LEU A 91 4.31 -8.51 -8.28
CA LEU A 91 3.95 -8.33 -9.69
C LEU A 91 3.52 -9.65 -10.32
N GLU A 92 4.32 -10.70 -10.19
CA GLU A 92 4.00 -12.04 -10.70
C GLU A 92 2.65 -12.56 -10.17
N LEU A 93 2.41 -12.43 -8.87
CA LEU A 93 1.17 -12.88 -8.22
C LEU A 93 -0.04 -12.05 -8.67
N ALA A 94 0.11 -10.73 -8.82
CA ALA A 94 -0.97 -9.85 -9.27
C ALA A 94 -1.38 -10.14 -10.72
N HIS A 95 -0.41 -10.39 -11.60
CA HIS A 95 -0.68 -10.78 -12.99
C HIS A 95 -1.28 -12.19 -13.07
N ALA A 96 -0.76 -13.15 -12.30
CA ALA A 96 -1.34 -14.49 -12.23
C ALA A 96 -2.80 -14.46 -11.74
N GLN A 97 -3.12 -13.65 -10.73
CA GLN A 97 -4.47 -13.46 -10.21
C GLN A 97 -5.44 -12.89 -11.25
N ALA A 98 -4.94 -12.09 -12.20
CA ALA A 98 -5.70 -11.51 -13.31
C ALA A 98 -5.66 -12.36 -14.59
N ALA A 99 -4.95 -13.50 -14.60
CA ALA A 99 -4.64 -14.29 -15.79
C ALA A 99 -3.96 -13.47 -16.93
N GLU A 100 -3.10 -12.54 -16.55
CA GLU A 100 -2.34 -11.66 -17.44
C GLU A 100 -0.89 -12.14 -17.55
N ALA A 101 -0.23 -11.82 -18.67
CA ALA A 101 1.22 -11.99 -18.78
C ALA A 101 1.94 -10.95 -17.91
N VAL A 102 3.04 -11.35 -17.26
CA VAL A 102 3.94 -10.41 -16.58
C VAL A 102 4.69 -9.60 -17.65
N PRO A 103 4.70 -8.26 -17.56
CA PRO A 103 5.38 -7.38 -18.51
C PRO A 103 6.91 -7.47 -18.45
#